data_AF-A0A7W3STP6-F1
#
_entry.id   AF-A0A7W3STP6-F1
#
_cell.length_a   1.000
_cell.length_b   1.000
_cell.length_c   1.000
_cell.angle_alpha   90.00
_cell.angle_beta   90.00
_cell.angle_gamma   90.00
#
_symmetry.space_group_name_H-M   'P 1'
#
loop_
_entity.id
_entity.type
_entity.pdbx_description
1 polymer ?
#
loop_
_entity_poly.entity_id
_entity_poly.type
_entity_poly.pdbx_seq_one_letter_code
_entity_poly.pdbx_strand_id
1 'polypeptide(L)'
;MGKHTLVKGKVVLRTLKELGEALNYHVESEFPVKKGINKQAIDIAWFIDDNDIKYPIMIFEVESYSANGSSANPMKIFSKPNDEFEKPMFFFHLFVDSGNDPAVITDLEHQFGRNNYRIYEIKKGDLERLILDVISQHRRINYNININSLVEFLVSGRECEEFALNRVLSHLESLYKHKWNELLPIYAYLAQCFPVMNNEFVRFLDRKITSDMIVDDLYEDFIAFHFSYAVHLSILTCVKETSEYIPKLKWWQEESSYMERIGPYFGLSRDYDDFITSYSGAYFGLLAALLKEQPAGVKYILKQCIKILNQLNKHSDNVVFYNSLWALHIAASSIGCETEYDYVREYINQRGALNEQWIIEPPTTVEEEAYHNNMLPHELRYIPDIKTFKSEYIKSNILNKETYKQDAVSLAVKMLSNPECWFEQTKSDESGDWSYSWGNRILNCLHFIV
;
A
#
# COMPACT_ATOMS: atom_id res chain seq x y z
N MET A 1 -29.87 -30.61 17.70
CA MET A 1 -28.80 -29.85 17.03
C MET A 1 -27.58 -29.90 17.92
N GLY A 2 -26.48 -30.46 17.44
CA GLY A 2 -25.22 -30.43 18.18
C GLY A 2 -24.59 -29.07 17.96
N LYS A 3 -24.63 -28.17 18.96
CA LYS A 3 -23.71 -27.02 18.96
C LYS A 3 -22.31 -27.58 18.77
N HIS A 4 -21.52 -27.02 17.87
CA HIS A 4 -20.09 -27.35 17.80
C HIS A 4 -19.48 -27.14 19.18
N THR A 5 -19.17 -28.23 19.87
CA THR A 5 -18.57 -28.20 21.22
C THR A 5 -17.05 -28.08 21.13
N LEU A 6 -16.46 -28.54 20.02
CA LEU A 6 -15.03 -28.52 19.79
C LEU A 6 -14.57 -27.10 19.40
N VAL A 7 -13.52 -26.64 20.09
CA VAL A 7 -12.93 -25.30 19.92
C VAL A 7 -12.60 -25.01 18.45
N LYS A 8 -11.99 -25.97 17.74
CA LYS A 8 -11.60 -25.80 16.33
C LYS A 8 -12.78 -25.53 15.39
N GLY A 9 -13.91 -26.22 15.57
CA GLY A 9 -15.11 -25.98 14.75
C GLY A 9 -15.68 -24.58 14.97
N LYS A 10 -15.67 -24.08 16.22
CA LYS A 10 -16.07 -22.70 16.51
C LYS A 10 -15.16 -21.67 15.88
N VAL A 11 -13.85 -21.93 15.87
CA VAL A 11 -12.87 -21.05 15.21
C VAL A 11 -13.16 -20.99 13.71
N VAL A 12 -13.35 -22.12 13.03
CA VAL A 12 -13.70 -22.15 11.59
C VAL A 12 -14.99 -21.37 11.31
N LEU A 13 -16.03 -21.56 12.11
CA LEU A 13 -17.30 -20.83 11.93
C LEU A 13 -17.12 -19.31 12.10
N ARG A 14 -16.39 -18.88 13.13
CA ARG A 14 -16.10 -17.45 13.32
C ARG A 14 -15.29 -16.89 12.16
N THR A 15 -14.25 -17.59 11.72
CA THR A 15 -13.40 -17.20 10.57
C THR A 15 -14.22 -17.03 9.30
N LEU A 16 -15.16 -17.95 9.03
CA LEU A 16 -16.08 -17.83 7.90
C LEU A 16 -17.00 -16.61 8.04
N LYS A 17 -17.52 -16.35 9.25
CA LYS A 17 -18.36 -15.18 9.48
C LYS A 17 -17.60 -13.88 9.20
N GLU A 18 -16.43 -13.72 9.80
CA GLU A 18 -15.58 -12.55 9.64
C GLU A 18 -15.14 -12.36 8.18
N LEU A 19 -14.85 -13.45 7.44
CA LEU A 19 -14.55 -13.39 6.01
C LEU A 19 -15.75 -12.89 5.19
N GLY A 20 -16.96 -13.37 5.49
CA GLY A 20 -18.18 -12.93 4.82
C GLY A 20 -18.44 -11.43 5.03
N GLU A 21 -18.30 -10.97 6.27
CA GLU A 21 -18.43 -9.56 6.65
C GLU A 21 -17.35 -8.70 5.97
N ALA A 22 -16.10 -9.16 5.93
CA ALA A 22 -15.00 -8.47 5.25
C ALA A 22 -15.22 -8.35 3.73
N LEU A 23 -15.98 -9.26 3.12
CA LEU A 23 -16.39 -9.22 1.72
C LEU A 23 -17.71 -8.48 1.49
N ASN A 24 -18.21 -7.75 2.50
CA ASN A 24 -19.46 -6.98 2.52
C ASN A 24 -20.73 -7.83 2.32
N TYR A 25 -20.73 -9.08 2.78
CA TYR A 25 -21.97 -9.87 2.86
C TYR A 25 -22.67 -9.69 4.20
N HIS A 26 -24.00 -9.81 4.18
CA HIS A 26 -24.78 -10.02 5.39
C HIS A 26 -24.68 -11.50 5.79
N VAL A 27 -24.23 -11.78 7.03
CA VAL A 27 -23.93 -13.15 7.48
C VAL A 27 -24.85 -13.57 8.62
N GLU A 28 -25.55 -14.68 8.43
CA GLU A 28 -26.41 -15.29 9.44
C GLU A 28 -25.86 -16.66 9.89
N SER A 29 -25.94 -16.92 11.19
CA SER A 29 -25.53 -18.19 11.80
C SER A 29 -26.75 -19.02 12.18
N GLU A 30 -26.65 -20.35 12.06
CA GLU A 30 -27.78 -21.27 12.28
C GLU A 30 -29.03 -20.90 11.45
N PHE A 31 -28.84 -20.59 10.17
CA PHE A 31 -29.91 -20.15 9.27
C PHE A 31 -30.93 -21.27 8.99
N PRO A 32 -32.24 -21.06 9.24
CA PRO A 32 -33.22 -22.14 9.19
C PRO A 32 -33.55 -22.58 7.75
N VAL A 33 -33.51 -23.89 7.49
CA VAL A 33 -33.91 -24.49 6.20
C VAL A 33 -35.43 -24.73 6.14
N LYS A 34 -36.09 -24.86 7.30
CA LYS A 34 -37.55 -25.04 7.39
C LYS A 34 -38.11 -24.35 8.64
N LYS A 35 -39.24 -23.65 8.51
CA LYS A 35 -40.03 -23.16 9.66
C LYS A 35 -40.82 -24.34 10.25
N GLY A 36 -40.51 -24.80 11.47
CA GLY A 36 -41.25 -25.89 12.11
C GLY A 36 -40.52 -26.66 13.23
N ILE A 37 -41.12 -27.79 13.67
CA ILE A 37 -40.74 -28.58 14.87
C ILE A 37 -39.38 -29.31 14.70
N ASN A 38 -39.03 -29.74 13.49
CA ASN A 38 -37.71 -30.28 13.16
C ASN A 38 -36.82 -29.16 12.61
N LYS A 39 -36.17 -28.41 13.51
CA LYS A 39 -35.28 -27.30 13.16
C LYS A 39 -34.00 -27.83 12.49
N GLN A 40 -34.05 -28.00 11.16
CA GLN A 40 -32.85 -28.12 10.33
C GLN A 40 -32.35 -26.71 10.04
N ALA A 41 -31.07 -26.48 10.28
CA ALA A 41 -30.42 -25.23 9.97
C ALA A 41 -29.09 -25.48 9.23
N ILE A 42 -28.63 -24.44 8.56
CA ILE A 42 -27.31 -24.31 7.99
C ILE A 42 -26.43 -23.60 9.01
N ASP A 43 -25.18 -24.02 9.17
CA ASP A 43 -24.31 -23.41 10.15
C ASP A 43 -24.06 -21.92 9.86
N ILE A 44 -23.74 -21.58 8.61
CA ILE A 44 -23.56 -20.18 8.15
C ILE A 44 -24.17 -19.98 6.77
N ALA A 45 -24.93 -18.90 6.60
CA ALA A 45 -25.43 -18.43 5.30
C ALA A 45 -25.01 -16.98 5.06
N TRP A 46 -24.57 -16.68 3.84
CA TRP A 46 -24.21 -15.33 3.39
C TRP A 46 -25.22 -14.82 2.38
N PHE A 47 -25.60 -13.56 2.51
CA PHE A 47 -26.55 -12.84 1.67
C PHE A 47 -25.94 -11.54 1.15
N ILE A 48 -26.47 -11.02 0.04
CA ILE A 48 -26.00 -9.74 -0.53
C ILE A 48 -26.24 -8.60 0.46
N ASP A 49 -27.41 -8.57 1.08
CA ASP A 49 -27.82 -7.59 2.09
C ASP A 49 -28.81 -8.21 3.09
N ASP A 50 -29.24 -7.41 4.07
CA ASP A 50 -30.18 -7.80 5.12
C ASP A 50 -31.66 -7.71 4.71
N ASN A 51 -31.95 -7.17 3.51
CA ASN A 51 -33.31 -7.01 3.01
C ASN A 51 -33.79 -8.25 2.26
N ASP A 52 -32.90 -8.96 1.57
CA ASP A 52 -33.21 -10.21 0.85
C ASP A 52 -32.50 -11.44 1.42
N ILE A 53 -32.94 -11.84 2.61
CA ILE A 53 -32.48 -13.08 3.27
C ILE A 53 -33.16 -14.35 2.74
N LYS A 54 -33.93 -14.27 1.64
CA LYS A 54 -34.60 -15.44 1.07
C LYS A 54 -33.64 -16.25 0.19
N TYR A 55 -32.66 -15.59 -0.44
CA TYR A 55 -31.74 -16.19 -1.41
C TYR A 55 -30.30 -16.22 -0.87
N PRO A 56 -29.89 -17.29 -0.18
CA PRO A 56 -28.51 -17.40 0.27
C PRO A 56 -27.57 -17.50 -0.94
N ILE A 57 -26.50 -16.73 -0.93
CA ILE A 57 -25.51 -16.72 -2.01
C ILE A 57 -24.50 -17.84 -1.77
N MET A 58 -23.95 -17.89 -0.56
CA MET A 58 -23.04 -18.93 -0.12
C MET A 58 -23.55 -19.53 1.17
N ILE A 59 -23.49 -20.86 1.28
CA ILE A 59 -23.76 -21.56 2.54
C ILE A 59 -22.56 -22.41 2.92
N PHE A 60 -22.36 -22.54 4.22
CA PHE A 60 -21.27 -23.31 4.80
C PHE A 60 -21.83 -24.29 5.82
N GLU A 61 -21.45 -25.54 5.65
CA GLU A 61 -21.64 -26.60 6.64
C GLU A 61 -20.28 -26.99 7.18
N VAL A 62 -20.16 -27.06 8.49
CA VAL A 62 -18.92 -27.45 9.15
C VAL A 62 -19.17 -28.76 9.88
N GLU A 63 -18.38 -29.78 9.60
CA GLU A 63 -18.41 -31.06 10.30
C GLU A 63 -17.05 -31.33 10.95
N SER A 64 -17.04 -32.07 12.05
CA SER A 64 -15.78 -32.39 12.74
C SER A 64 -14.94 -33.42 11.99
N TYR A 65 -15.59 -34.37 11.31
CA TYR A 65 -14.97 -35.45 10.55
C TYR A 65 -15.94 -35.92 9.47
N SER A 66 -15.42 -36.45 8.36
CA SER A 66 -16.27 -37.11 7.37
C SER A 66 -16.76 -38.47 7.87
N ALA A 67 -18.05 -38.74 7.69
CA ALA A 67 -18.70 -40.01 8.02
C ALA A 67 -19.82 -40.35 7.03
N ASN A 68 -20.33 -41.58 7.04
CA ASN A 68 -21.46 -41.99 6.18
C ASN A 68 -22.70 -41.07 6.32
N GLY A 69 -22.87 -40.45 7.49
CA GLY A 69 -23.93 -39.48 7.78
C GLY A 69 -23.75 -38.11 7.12
N SER A 70 -22.57 -37.77 6.59
CA SER A 70 -22.29 -36.43 6.03
C SER A 70 -23.13 -36.11 4.79
N SER A 71 -23.68 -37.14 4.12
CA SER A 71 -24.64 -36.98 3.01
C SER A 71 -25.96 -36.33 3.44
N ALA A 72 -26.29 -36.36 4.74
CA ALA A 72 -27.47 -35.70 5.28
C ALA A 72 -27.43 -34.18 5.09
N ASN A 73 -26.24 -33.56 5.12
CA ASN A 73 -26.07 -32.13 4.95
C ASN A 73 -26.38 -31.62 3.54
N PRO A 74 -25.79 -32.13 2.45
CA PRO A 74 -26.24 -31.77 1.11
C PRO A 74 -27.69 -32.17 0.86
N MET A 75 -28.16 -33.32 1.35
CA MET A 75 -29.55 -33.73 1.20
C MET A 75 -30.54 -32.77 1.88
N LYS A 76 -30.21 -32.21 3.05
CA LYS A 76 -31.11 -31.25 3.73
C LYS A 76 -31.38 -30.00 2.90
N ILE A 77 -30.47 -29.66 1.99
CA ILE A 77 -30.60 -28.53 1.08
C ILE A 77 -31.18 -28.98 -0.26
N PHE A 78 -30.48 -29.86 -0.98
CA PHE A 78 -30.81 -30.19 -2.37
C PHE A 78 -32.11 -31.01 -2.53
N SER A 79 -32.56 -31.73 -1.50
CA SER A 79 -33.83 -32.48 -1.58
C SER A 79 -35.08 -31.63 -1.36
N LYS A 80 -34.93 -30.39 -0.88
CA LYS A 80 -36.08 -29.51 -0.63
C LYS A 80 -36.53 -28.83 -1.92
N PRO A 81 -37.83 -28.73 -2.19
CA PRO A 81 -38.29 -27.88 -3.28
C PRO A 81 -38.03 -26.39 -2.98
N ASN A 82 -37.89 -25.58 -4.03
CA ASN A 82 -37.45 -24.17 -3.90
C ASN A 82 -38.45 -23.27 -3.19
N ASP A 83 -39.73 -23.65 -3.18
CA ASP A 83 -40.78 -23.00 -2.40
C ASP A 83 -40.63 -23.21 -0.88
N GLU A 84 -40.00 -24.30 -0.45
CA GLU A 84 -39.62 -24.53 0.95
C GLU A 84 -38.27 -23.87 1.30
N PHE A 85 -37.27 -23.99 0.42
CA PHE A 85 -35.95 -23.42 0.61
C PHE A 85 -35.25 -23.14 -0.73
N GLU A 86 -35.01 -21.87 -1.00
CA GLU A 86 -34.28 -21.43 -2.20
C GLU A 86 -32.84 -21.93 -2.14
N LYS A 87 -32.39 -22.56 -3.23
CA LYS A 87 -31.07 -23.18 -3.27
C LYS A 87 -29.98 -22.12 -3.29
N PRO A 88 -28.87 -22.34 -2.59
CA PRO A 88 -27.77 -21.41 -2.61
C PRO A 88 -27.08 -21.40 -3.98
N MET A 89 -26.42 -20.30 -4.31
CA MET A 89 -25.57 -20.28 -5.50
C MET A 89 -24.33 -21.18 -5.32
N PHE A 90 -23.79 -21.22 -4.10
CA PHE A 90 -22.62 -22.02 -3.74
C PHE A 90 -22.81 -22.71 -2.38
N PHE A 91 -22.44 -23.99 -2.32
CA PHE A 91 -22.43 -24.78 -1.08
C PHE A 91 -21.00 -25.25 -0.80
N PHE A 92 -20.42 -24.73 0.28
CA PHE A 92 -19.15 -25.19 0.83
C PHE A 92 -19.39 -26.15 2.01
N HIS A 93 -18.84 -27.35 1.95
CA HIS A 93 -18.90 -28.33 3.04
C HIS A 93 -17.49 -28.58 3.57
N LEU A 94 -17.27 -28.22 4.84
CA LEU A 94 -15.96 -28.20 5.47
C LEU A 94 -15.86 -29.32 6.50
N PHE A 95 -14.79 -30.09 6.44
CA PHE A 95 -14.41 -31.05 7.48
C PHE A 95 -13.21 -30.50 8.24
N VAL A 96 -13.36 -30.32 9.57
CA VAL A 96 -12.30 -29.76 10.43
C VAL A 96 -11.14 -30.75 10.57
N ASP A 97 -11.44 -32.03 10.78
CA ASP A 97 -10.47 -33.13 10.79
C ASP A 97 -10.80 -34.11 9.65
N SER A 98 -9.81 -34.90 9.26
CA SER A 98 -9.99 -35.91 8.22
C SER A 98 -10.61 -37.17 8.80
N GLY A 99 -11.69 -37.64 8.18
CA GLY A 99 -12.23 -38.97 8.48
C GLY A 99 -11.31 -40.09 7.97
N ASN A 100 -11.56 -41.31 8.43
CA ASN A 100 -10.78 -42.49 8.07
C ASN A 100 -11.15 -43.09 6.70
N ASP A 101 -12.19 -42.57 6.03
CA ASP A 101 -12.72 -43.12 4.78
C ASP A 101 -12.77 -42.08 3.65
N PRO A 102 -11.78 -42.05 2.76
CA PRO A 102 -11.76 -41.16 1.60
C PRO A 102 -12.93 -41.38 0.63
N ALA A 103 -13.54 -42.58 0.60
CA ALA A 103 -14.60 -42.89 -0.36
C ALA A 103 -15.84 -42.02 -0.15
N VAL A 104 -16.15 -41.66 1.10
CA VAL A 104 -17.27 -40.78 1.45
C VAL A 104 -17.15 -39.42 0.77
N ILE A 105 -15.95 -38.82 0.77
CA ILE A 105 -15.72 -37.51 0.15
C ILE A 105 -15.91 -37.61 -1.37
N THR A 106 -15.30 -38.62 -1.99
CA THR A 106 -15.42 -38.87 -3.44
C THR A 106 -16.86 -39.11 -3.86
N ASP A 107 -17.63 -39.88 -3.09
CA ASP A 107 -19.05 -40.15 -3.38
C ASP A 107 -19.89 -38.87 -3.29
N LEU A 108 -19.65 -38.03 -2.28
CA LEU A 108 -20.33 -36.73 -2.14
C LEU A 108 -20.01 -35.79 -3.31
N GLU A 109 -18.75 -35.75 -3.76
CA GLU A 109 -18.35 -34.95 -4.92
C GLU A 109 -19.00 -35.46 -6.22
N HIS A 110 -19.02 -36.78 -6.44
CA HIS A 110 -19.68 -37.36 -7.61
C HIS A 110 -21.19 -37.10 -7.62
N GLN A 111 -21.84 -37.17 -6.45
CA GLN A 111 -23.29 -37.03 -6.34
C GLN A 111 -23.75 -35.57 -6.43
N PHE A 112 -23.03 -34.64 -5.77
CA PHE A 112 -23.50 -33.26 -5.60
C PHE A 112 -22.63 -32.21 -6.30
N GLY A 113 -21.40 -32.54 -6.72
CA GLY A 113 -20.43 -31.56 -7.24
C GLY A 113 -20.91 -30.76 -8.46
N ARG A 114 -21.87 -31.29 -9.23
CA ARG A 114 -22.52 -30.57 -10.35
C ARG A 114 -23.43 -29.42 -9.90
N ASN A 115 -23.78 -29.34 -8.62
CA ASN A 115 -24.67 -28.34 -8.04
C ASN A 115 -23.91 -27.23 -7.29
N ASN A 116 -22.72 -26.84 -7.78
CA ASN A 116 -21.83 -25.87 -7.11
C ASN A 116 -21.52 -26.23 -5.64
N TYR A 117 -21.47 -27.54 -5.36
CA TYR A 117 -21.11 -28.10 -4.07
C TYR A 117 -19.63 -28.44 -4.07
N ARG A 118 -18.90 -27.97 -3.05
CA ARG A 118 -17.47 -28.18 -2.90
C ARG A 118 -17.11 -28.61 -1.49
N ILE A 119 -16.14 -29.51 -1.37
CA ILE A 119 -15.66 -30.04 -0.10
C ILE A 119 -14.26 -29.51 0.22
N TYR A 120 -13.98 -29.24 1.50
CA TYR A 120 -12.67 -28.82 1.99
C TYR A 120 -12.32 -29.54 3.28
N GLU A 121 -11.12 -30.10 3.35
CA GLU A 121 -10.58 -30.72 4.57
C GLU A 121 -9.53 -29.79 5.21
N ILE A 122 -9.93 -29.07 6.26
CA ILE A 122 -9.12 -27.99 6.85
C ILE A 122 -7.75 -28.51 7.29
N LYS A 123 -7.69 -29.54 8.13
CA LYS A 123 -6.42 -30.13 8.61
C LYS A 123 -5.51 -30.69 7.50
N LYS A 124 -5.99 -30.89 6.28
CA LYS A 124 -5.16 -31.24 5.12
C LYS A 124 -4.59 -30.01 4.38
N GLY A 125 -4.82 -28.81 4.89
CA GLY A 125 -4.37 -27.55 4.31
C GLY A 125 -5.32 -26.96 3.26
N ASP A 126 -6.59 -27.41 3.20
CA ASP A 126 -7.54 -26.91 2.20
C ASP A 126 -8.08 -25.50 2.52
N LEU A 127 -7.72 -24.89 3.66
CA LEU A 127 -8.17 -23.54 4.03
C LEU A 127 -7.79 -22.50 2.96
N GLU A 128 -6.56 -22.56 2.43
CA GLU A 128 -6.14 -21.67 1.35
C GLU A 128 -7.01 -21.87 0.10
N ARG A 129 -7.26 -23.12 -0.29
CA ARG A 129 -8.13 -23.44 -1.44
C ARG A 129 -9.55 -22.90 -1.25
N LEU A 130 -10.08 -23.01 -0.05
CA LEU A 130 -11.39 -22.46 0.31
C LEU A 130 -11.43 -20.95 0.13
N ILE A 131 -10.45 -20.21 0.67
CA ILE A 131 -10.37 -18.75 0.55
C ILE A 131 -10.29 -18.34 -0.93
N LEU A 132 -9.42 -19.00 -1.71
CA LEU A 132 -9.26 -18.74 -3.14
C LEU A 132 -10.57 -18.97 -3.92
N ASP A 133 -11.30 -20.04 -3.59
CA ASP A 133 -12.57 -20.35 -4.23
C ASP A 133 -13.66 -19.36 -3.83
N VAL A 134 -13.75 -18.96 -2.57
CA VAL A 134 -14.67 -17.93 -2.08
C VAL A 134 -14.43 -16.61 -2.80
N ILE A 135 -13.17 -16.15 -2.90
CA ILE A 135 -12.84 -14.92 -3.64
C ILE A 135 -13.20 -15.05 -5.13
N SER A 136 -12.97 -16.22 -5.73
CA SER A 136 -13.35 -16.51 -7.12
C SER A 136 -14.86 -16.43 -7.33
N GLN A 137 -15.65 -16.96 -6.40
CA GLN A 137 -17.10 -16.89 -6.46
C GLN A 137 -17.59 -15.46 -6.20
N HIS A 138 -17.00 -14.76 -5.23
CA HIS A 138 -17.31 -13.35 -4.98
C HIS A 138 -17.12 -12.50 -6.24
N ARG A 139 -16.03 -12.68 -7.00
CA ARG A 139 -15.83 -11.97 -8.29
C ARG A 139 -16.93 -12.22 -9.32
N ARG A 140 -17.58 -13.39 -9.30
CA ARG A 140 -18.69 -13.73 -10.21
C ARG A 140 -20.01 -13.05 -9.79
N ILE A 141 -20.15 -12.75 -8.51
CA ILE A 141 -21.35 -12.12 -7.93
C ILE A 141 -21.20 -10.59 -7.94
N ASN A 142 -20.03 -10.10 -7.52
CA ASN A 142 -19.74 -8.68 -7.36
C ASN A 142 -18.55 -8.27 -8.22
N TYR A 143 -18.67 -7.10 -8.84
CA TYR A 143 -17.60 -6.48 -9.61
C TYR A 143 -16.55 -5.79 -8.73
N ASN A 144 -16.96 -5.37 -7.53
CA ASN A 144 -16.12 -4.70 -6.55
C ASN A 144 -15.76 -5.67 -5.42
N ILE A 145 -14.64 -5.39 -4.77
CA ILE A 145 -14.17 -6.13 -3.60
C ILE A 145 -13.66 -5.14 -2.57
N ASN A 146 -14.00 -5.35 -1.30
CA ASN A 146 -13.47 -4.56 -0.20
C ASN A 146 -12.10 -5.13 0.21
N ILE A 147 -11.05 -4.70 -0.49
CA ILE A 147 -9.69 -5.20 -0.25
C ILE A 147 -9.18 -4.79 1.13
N ASN A 148 -9.52 -3.59 1.61
CA ASN A 148 -9.09 -3.13 2.94
C ASN A 148 -9.53 -4.11 4.02
N SER A 149 -10.84 -4.33 4.13
CA SER A 149 -11.38 -5.24 5.15
C SER A 149 -10.93 -6.69 4.92
N LEU A 150 -10.79 -7.14 3.67
CA LEU A 150 -10.28 -8.47 3.37
C LEU A 150 -8.83 -8.63 3.83
N VAL A 151 -7.94 -7.67 3.56
CA VAL A 151 -6.54 -7.76 3.99
C VAL A 151 -6.41 -7.62 5.50
N GLU A 152 -7.16 -6.72 6.13
CA GLU A 152 -7.25 -6.61 7.59
C GLU A 152 -7.64 -7.96 8.22
N PHE A 153 -8.65 -8.63 7.65
CA PHE A 153 -9.03 -9.98 8.04
C PHE A 153 -7.91 -11.01 7.82
N LEU A 154 -7.27 -11.03 6.65
CA LEU A 154 -6.23 -12.02 6.34
C LEU A 154 -4.96 -11.84 7.19
N VAL A 155 -4.64 -10.60 7.58
CA VAL A 155 -3.46 -10.30 8.41
C VAL A 155 -3.75 -10.55 9.90
N SER A 156 -4.94 -10.18 10.37
CA SER A 156 -5.34 -10.27 11.79
C SER A 156 -5.93 -11.64 12.18
N GLY A 157 -6.58 -12.32 11.25
CA GLY A 157 -7.42 -13.51 11.47
C GLY A 157 -6.69 -14.86 11.48
N ARG A 158 -5.44 -14.92 11.92
CA ARG A 158 -4.56 -16.12 11.81
C ARG A 158 -4.88 -17.27 12.78
N GLU A 159 -6.12 -17.38 13.26
CA GLU A 159 -6.46 -18.36 14.29
C GLU A 159 -6.77 -19.76 13.74
N CYS A 160 -7.04 -19.88 12.43
CA CYS A 160 -7.58 -21.11 11.85
C CYS A 160 -6.53 -22.10 11.31
N GLU A 161 -5.49 -21.62 10.64
CA GLU A 161 -4.32 -22.36 10.14
C GLU A 161 -3.41 -21.42 9.32
N GLU A 162 -2.17 -21.81 9.07
CA GLU A 162 -1.28 -21.04 8.19
C GLU A 162 -1.70 -21.18 6.73
N PHE A 163 -1.84 -20.05 6.03
CA PHE A 163 -2.02 -19.99 4.58
C PHE A 163 -1.03 -18.99 3.98
N ALA A 164 -0.73 -19.11 2.69
CA ALA A 164 0.22 -18.23 2.04
C ALA A 164 -0.49 -16.94 1.56
N LEU A 165 -0.37 -15.86 2.33
CA LEU A 165 -0.97 -14.54 2.01
C LEU A 165 -0.65 -14.10 0.57
N ASN A 166 0.60 -14.26 0.14
CA ASN A 166 1.04 -13.89 -1.21
C ASN A 166 0.25 -14.63 -2.31
N ARG A 167 -0.16 -15.89 -2.08
CA ARG A 167 -0.95 -16.67 -3.05
C ARG A 167 -2.39 -16.15 -3.11
N VAL A 168 -2.98 -15.83 -1.96
CA VAL A 168 -4.33 -15.23 -1.88
C VAL A 168 -4.37 -13.88 -2.59
N LEU A 169 -3.40 -13.00 -2.32
CA LEU A 169 -3.29 -11.68 -2.95
C LEU A 169 -3.02 -11.80 -4.46
N SER A 170 -2.08 -12.66 -4.88
CA SER A 170 -1.78 -12.87 -6.30
C SER A 170 -2.99 -13.37 -7.10
N HIS A 171 -3.84 -14.20 -6.46
CA HIS A 171 -5.09 -14.68 -7.04
C HIS A 171 -6.12 -13.56 -7.16
N LEU A 172 -6.32 -12.77 -6.10
CA LEU A 172 -7.18 -11.57 -6.11
C LEU A 172 -6.76 -10.61 -7.24
N GLU A 173 -5.48 -10.29 -7.32
CA GLU A 173 -4.92 -9.42 -8.37
C GLU A 173 -5.24 -9.93 -9.78
N SER A 174 -5.21 -11.26 -9.99
CA SER A 174 -5.52 -11.86 -11.29
C SER A 174 -7.00 -11.70 -11.66
N LEU A 175 -7.91 -11.84 -10.68
CA LEU A 175 -9.35 -11.69 -10.86
C LEU A 175 -9.77 -10.23 -11.07
N TYR A 176 -9.03 -9.30 -10.46
CA TYR A 176 -9.29 -7.86 -10.48
C TYR A 176 -8.26 -7.07 -11.31
N LYS A 177 -7.70 -7.68 -12.36
CA LYS A 177 -6.71 -7.03 -13.24
C LYS A 177 -7.13 -5.66 -13.78
N HIS A 178 -8.42 -5.52 -14.07
CA HIS A 178 -9.03 -4.29 -14.58
C HIS A 178 -9.12 -3.15 -13.54
N LYS A 179 -8.83 -3.41 -12.26
CA LYS A 179 -8.84 -2.45 -11.15
C LYS A 179 -7.45 -2.21 -10.57
N TRP A 180 -6.37 -2.61 -11.24
CA TRP A 180 -5.02 -2.49 -10.66
C TRP A 180 -4.64 -1.06 -10.24
N ASN A 181 -5.18 -0.04 -10.92
CA ASN A 181 -5.03 1.37 -10.55
C ASN A 181 -5.80 1.78 -9.29
N GLU A 182 -6.84 1.05 -8.90
CA GLU A 182 -7.51 1.17 -7.59
C GLU A 182 -6.80 0.34 -6.51
N LEU A 183 -6.27 -0.84 -6.88
CA LEU A 183 -5.62 -1.75 -5.94
C LEU A 183 -4.29 -1.21 -5.40
N LEU A 184 -3.48 -0.58 -6.26
CA LEU A 184 -2.13 -0.18 -5.86
C LEU A 184 -2.11 0.89 -4.75
N PRO A 185 -2.96 1.94 -4.80
CA PRO A 185 -3.13 2.87 -3.69
C PRO A 185 -3.54 2.17 -2.38
N ILE A 186 -4.48 1.23 -2.45
CA ILE A 186 -4.90 0.43 -1.29
C ILE A 186 -3.73 -0.37 -0.72
N TYR A 187 -2.90 -1.00 -1.57
CA TYR A 187 -1.73 -1.74 -1.10
C TYR A 187 -0.69 -0.82 -0.44
N ALA A 188 -0.51 0.42 -0.93
CA ALA A 188 0.36 1.39 -0.28
C ALA A 188 -0.14 1.73 1.13
N TYR A 189 -1.44 2.02 1.27
CA TYR A 189 -2.06 2.25 2.57
C TYR A 189 -1.90 1.05 3.51
N LEU A 190 -2.19 -0.15 3.04
CA LEU A 190 -2.07 -1.37 3.84
C LEU A 190 -0.62 -1.69 4.23
N ALA A 191 0.36 -1.35 3.39
CA ALA A 191 1.79 -1.47 3.71
C ALA A 191 2.22 -0.53 4.85
N GLN A 192 1.60 0.65 4.95
CA GLN A 192 1.78 1.56 6.09
C GLN A 192 1.17 0.99 7.38
N CYS A 193 -0.01 0.37 7.29
CA CYS A 193 -0.71 -0.18 8.45
C CYS A 193 -0.13 -1.52 8.94
N PHE A 194 0.34 -2.36 8.00
CA PHE A 194 0.75 -3.73 8.28
C PHE A 194 2.13 -4.03 7.68
N PRO A 195 3.17 -4.25 8.51
CA PRO A 195 4.53 -4.52 8.01
C PRO A 195 4.64 -5.69 7.03
N VAL A 196 3.79 -6.71 7.17
CA VAL A 196 3.74 -7.87 6.26
C VAL A 196 3.35 -7.48 4.82
N MET A 197 2.63 -6.38 4.64
CA MET A 197 2.18 -5.90 3.34
C MET A 197 3.26 -5.13 2.57
N ASN A 198 4.37 -4.74 3.20
CA ASN A 198 5.46 -4.03 2.51
C ASN A 198 6.00 -4.83 1.30
N ASN A 199 6.29 -6.11 1.50
CA ASN A 199 6.78 -6.98 0.43
C ASN A 199 5.73 -7.23 -0.65
N GLU A 200 4.45 -7.31 -0.26
CA GLU A 200 3.34 -7.52 -1.19
C GLU A 200 3.06 -6.28 -2.04
N PHE A 201 3.17 -5.08 -1.48
CA PHE A 201 3.12 -3.82 -2.22
C PHE A 201 4.23 -3.76 -3.27
N VAL A 202 5.49 -4.03 -2.90
CA VAL A 202 6.61 -3.99 -3.85
C VAL A 202 6.46 -5.07 -4.93
N ARG A 203 6.03 -6.29 -4.56
CA ARG A 203 5.76 -7.37 -5.53
C ARG A 203 4.68 -6.97 -6.52
N PHE A 204 3.56 -6.44 -6.02
CA PHE A 204 2.45 -6.03 -6.86
C PHE A 204 2.82 -4.85 -7.76
N LEU A 205 3.56 -3.88 -7.22
CA LEU A 205 4.08 -2.75 -7.98
C LEU A 205 4.98 -3.21 -9.13
N ASP A 206 5.94 -4.10 -8.85
CA ASP A 206 6.84 -4.62 -9.88
C ASP A 206 6.06 -5.34 -10.99
N ARG A 207 5.08 -6.15 -10.61
CA ARG A 207 4.20 -6.85 -11.56
C ARG A 207 3.38 -5.87 -12.41
N LYS A 208 2.88 -4.77 -11.83
CA LYS A 208 2.17 -3.73 -12.57
C LYS A 208 3.10 -3.05 -13.58
N ILE A 209 4.26 -2.58 -13.14
CA ILE A 209 5.24 -1.86 -13.98
C ILE A 209 5.80 -2.74 -15.10
N THR A 210 6.03 -4.04 -14.85
CA THR A 210 6.53 -4.99 -15.86
C THR A 210 5.45 -5.43 -16.85
N SER A 211 4.17 -5.26 -16.53
CA SER A 211 3.07 -5.51 -17.45
C SER A 211 2.80 -4.36 -18.44
N ASP A 212 3.61 -3.29 -18.38
CA ASP A 212 3.48 -2.05 -19.15
C ASP A 212 2.06 -1.42 -19.10
N MET A 213 1.34 -1.66 -18.00
CA MET A 213 0.07 -0.98 -17.71
C MET A 213 0.37 0.44 -17.19
N ILE A 214 0.46 1.39 -18.13
CA ILE A 214 0.61 2.82 -17.83
C ILE A 214 -0.79 3.43 -17.73
N VAL A 215 -1.38 3.31 -16.55
CA VAL A 215 -2.63 3.98 -16.18
C VAL A 215 -2.38 4.69 -14.86
N ASP A 216 -2.86 5.93 -14.76
CA ASP A 216 -2.78 6.74 -13.55
C ASP A 216 -3.45 6.00 -12.38
N ASP A 217 -2.70 5.87 -11.29
CA ASP A 217 -3.19 5.23 -10.07
C ASP A 217 -4.10 6.20 -9.30
N LEU A 218 -5.21 5.69 -8.78
CA LEU A 218 -6.27 6.50 -8.17
C LEU A 218 -5.95 6.82 -6.70
N TYR A 219 -4.80 7.44 -6.46
CA TYR A 219 -4.45 8.01 -5.16
C TYR A 219 -5.35 9.21 -4.85
N GLU A 220 -5.66 9.42 -3.57
CA GLU A 220 -6.53 10.53 -3.13
C GLU A 220 -5.80 11.88 -3.11
N ASP A 221 -4.50 11.89 -2.78
CA ASP A 221 -3.66 13.09 -2.72
C ASP A 221 -3.27 13.58 -4.12
N PHE A 222 -3.23 14.91 -4.32
CA PHE A 222 -2.87 15.51 -5.61
C PHE A 222 -1.46 15.11 -6.09
N ILE A 223 -0.47 15.16 -5.19
CA ILE A 223 0.94 14.86 -5.52
C ILE A 223 1.08 13.37 -5.83
N ALA A 224 0.48 12.50 -5.02
CA ALA A 224 0.48 11.06 -5.28
C ALA A 224 -0.28 10.71 -6.59
N PHE A 225 -1.43 11.32 -6.84
CA PHE A 225 -2.22 11.08 -8.05
C PHE A 225 -1.44 11.43 -9.32
N HIS A 226 -0.77 12.59 -9.35
CA HIS A 226 -0.07 13.05 -10.55
C HIS A 226 1.37 12.53 -10.69
N PHE A 227 2.06 12.26 -9.57
CA PHE A 227 3.50 12.02 -9.57
C PHE A 227 3.94 10.70 -8.91
N SER A 228 3.00 9.80 -8.58
CA SER A 228 3.32 8.48 -8.02
C SER A 228 4.22 7.63 -8.91
N TYR A 229 4.11 7.73 -10.23
CA TYR A 229 4.90 6.87 -11.14
C TYR A 229 6.41 7.04 -10.97
N ALA A 230 6.90 8.27 -10.73
CA ALA A 230 8.31 8.48 -10.43
C ALA A 230 8.71 7.88 -9.08
N VAL A 231 7.85 7.98 -8.07
CA VAL A 231 8.06 7.34 -6.76
C VAL A 231 8.13 5.82 -6.91
N HIS A 232 7.21 5.23 -7.67
CA HIS A 232 7.16 3.80 -7.95
C HIS A 232 8.44 3.29 -8.62
N LEU A 233 8.90 3.96 -9.68
CA LEU A 233 10.13 3.57 -10.37
C LEU A 233 11.35 3.67 -9.46
N SER A 234 11.42 4.72 -8.64
CA SER A 234 12.48 4.91 -7.65
C SER A 234 12.45 3.85 -6.53
N ILE A 235 11.27 3.44 -6.05
CA ILE A 235 11.10 2.30 -5.12
C ILE A 235 11.66 1.03 -5.75
N LEU A 236 11.31 0.72 -7.00
CA LEU A 236 11.80 -0.49 -7.67
C LEU A 236 13.31 -0.45 -7.90
N THR A 237 13.89 0.70 -8.27
CA THR A 237 15.35 0.86 -8.33
C THR A 237 16.02 0.62 -6.97
N CYS A 238 15.46 1.16 -5.89
CA CYS A 238 15.98 1.00 -4.52
C CYS A 238 15.97 -0.47 -4.07
N VAL A 239 14.82 -1.15 -4.23
CA VAL A 239 14.65 -2.53 -3.77
C VAL A 239 15.46 -3.52 -4.62
N LYS A 240 15.38 -3.40 -5.94
CA LYS A 240 16.04 -4.33 -6.88
C LYS A 240 17.50 -4.01 -7.16
N GLU A 241 17.99 -2.86 -6.70
CA GLU A 241 19.37 -2.40 -6.94
C GLU A 241 19.72 -2.29 -8.43
N THR A 242 18.75 -1.88 -9.26
CA THR A 242 18.91 -1.83 -10.71
C THR A 242 18.68 -0.43 -11.28
N SER A 243 19.49 -0.08 -12.26
CA SER A 243 19.37 1.17 -13.03
C SER A 243 18.35 1.08 -14.17
N GLU A 244 17.76 -0.10 -14.43
CA GLU A 244 16.83 -0.34 -15.53
C GLU A 244 15.58 0.55 -15.51
N TYR A 245 15.15 1.02 -14.34
CA TYR A 245 14.00 1.91 -14.21
C TYR A 245 14.34 3.39 -14.41
N ILE A 246 15.62 3.78 -14.40
CA ILE A 246 16.03 5.18 -14.61
C ILE A 246 15.67 5.67 -16.02
N PRO A 247 15.91 4.91 -17.11
CA PRO A 247 15.40 5.28 -18.43
C PRO A 247 13.88 5.45 -18.49
N LYS A 248 13.12 4.56 -17.82
CA LYS A 248 11.64 4.69 -17.73
C LYS A 248 11.23 5.97 -17.00
N LEU A 249 11.96 6.35 -15.95
CA LEU A 249 11.74 7.60 -15.21
C LEU A 249 11.98 8.82 -16.09
N LYS A 250 13.07 8.82 -16.87
CA LYS A 250 13.37 9.92 -17.80
C LYS A 250 12.30 10.05 -18.89
N TRP A 251 11.92 8.93 -19.49
CA TRP A 251 10.85 8.90 -20.49
C TRP A 251 9.53 9.42 -19.91
N TRP A 252 9.15 8.98 -18.70
CA TRP A 252 7.96 9.50 -18.04
C TRP A 252 8.04 11.01 -17.85
N GLN A 253 9.17 11.50 -17.32
CA GLN A 253 9.36 12.91 -17.00
C GLN A 253 9.41 13.80 -18.26
N GLU A 254 9.99 13.34 -19.36
CA GLU A 254 10.36 14.19 -20.51
C GLU A 254 9.57 13.90 -21.80
N GLU A 255 9.04 12.68 -21.95
CA GLU A 255 8.47 12.21 -23.23
C GLU A 255 7.03 11.66 -23.13
N SER A 256 6.52 11.37 -21.92
CA SER A 256 5.18 10.76 -21.76
C SER A 256 4.00 11.71 -21.95
N SER A 257 4.26 12.97 -22.27
CA SER A 257 3.28 14.02 -22.53
C SER A 257 3.88 15.05 -23.49
N TYR A 258 3.09 16.06 -23.88
CA TYR A 258 3.55 17.15 -24.74
C TYR A 258 4.51 18.12 -24.05
N MET A 259 4.59 18.07 -22.72
CA MET A 259 5.53 18.83 -21.89
C MET A 259 6.09 17.93 -20.78
N GLU A 260 7.15 18.39 -20.11
CA GLU A 260 7.69 17.67 -18.95
C GLU A 260 6.62 17.51 -17.85
N ARG A 261 6.59 16.35 -17.17
CA ARG A 261 5.59 16.09 -16.11
C ARG A 261 5.76 17.03 -14.92
N ILE A 262 7.00 17.19 -14.48
CA ILE A 262 7.38 18.15 -13.43
C ILE A 262 8.36 19.16 -14.04
N GLY A 263 7.86 20.25 -14.58
CA GLY A 263 8.67 21.32 -15.16
C GLY A 263 8.34 22.66 -14.51
N PRO A 264 9.10 23.71 -14.82
CA PRO A 264 8.85 25.03 -14.27
C PRO A 264 7.74 25.76 -15.03
N TYR A 265 6.56 25.15 -15.12
CA TYR A 265 5.42 25.67 -15.86
C TYR A 265 4.38 26.23 -14.88
N PHE A 266 4.46 27.53 -14.61
CA PHE A 266 3.51 28.19 -13.72
C PHE A 266 2.20 28.56 -14.43
N GLY A 267 1.11 28.56 -13.68
CA GLY A 267 -0.22 28.94 -14.17
C GLY A 267 -0.98 27.81 -14.85
N LEU A 268 -0.54 26.55 -14.72
CA LEU A 268 -1.27 25.38 -15.20
C LEU A 268 -2.49 25.09 -14.31
N SER A 269 -2.28 25.05 -13.00
CA SER A 269 -3.31 25.00 -11.96
C SER A 269 -2.73 25.52 -10.66
N ARG A 270 -3.60 25.91 -9.72
CA ARG A 270 -3.17 26.31 -8.38
C ARG A 270 -2.41 25.19 -7.67
N ASP A 271 -2.94 23.96 -7.71
CA ASP A 271 -2.32 22.82 -7.03
C ASP A 271 -0.94 22.48 -7.60
N TYR A 272 -0.74 22.67 -8.90
CA TYR A 272 0.57 22.49 -9.52
C TYR A 272 1.56 23.58 -9.13
N ASP A 273 1.13 24.84 -9.15
CA ASP A 273 1.97 25.95 -8.72
C ASP A 273 2.37 25.78 -7.24
N ASP A 274 1.40 25.42 -6.39
CA ASP A 274 1.61 25.11 -4.97
C ASP A 274 2.59 23.93 -4.80
N PHE A 275 2.47 22.86 -5.60
CA PHE A 275 3.44 21.77 -5.63
C PHE A 275 4.86 22.26 -5.95
N ILE A 276 5.03 23.03 -7.03
CA ILE A 276 6.34 23.51 -7.47
C ILE A 276 6.96 24.42 -6.40
N THR A 277 6.19 25.35 -5.83
CA THR A 277 6.73 26.30 -4.85
C THR A 277 6.97 25.67 -3.50
N SER A 278 6.10 24.76 -3.05
CA SER A 278 6.01 24.38 -1.64
C SER A 278 6.41 22.93 -1.34
N TYR A 279 6.37 22.01 -2.30
CA TYR A 279 6.56 20.57 -2.04
C TYR A 279 7.65 19.93 -2.90
N SER A 280 7.98 20.52 -4.04
CA SER A 280 8.84 19.88 -5.05
C SER A 280 10.26 19.58 -4.55
N GLY A 281 10.85 20.46 -3.74
CA GLY A 281 12.15 20.23 -3.08
C GLY A 281 12.20 18.90 -2.29
N ALA A 282 11.30 18.73 -1.32
CA ALA A 282 11.24 17.50 -0.52
C ALA A 282 10.86 16.27 -1.34
N TYR A 283 9.96 16.43 -2.31
CA TYR A 283 9.61 15.37 -3.26
C TYR A 283 10.85 14.86 -4.03
N PHE A 284 11.66 15.76 -4.60
CA PHE A 284 12.90 15.38 -5.26
C PHE A 284 13.95 14.84 -4.28
N GLY A 285 13.98 15.35 -3.04
CA GLY A 285 14.79 14.79 -1.96
C GLY A 285 14.48 13.32 -1.72
N LEU A 286 13.20 12.95 -1.64
CA LEU A 286 12.74 11.57 -1.52
C LEU A 286 13.16 10.72 -2.72
N LEU A 287 12.96 11.21 -3.95
CA LEU A 287 13.38 10.48 -5.15
C LEU A 287 14.89 10.25 -5.18
N ALA A 288 15.69 11.26 -4.82
CA ALA A 288 17.14 11.15 -4.73
C ALA A 288 17.57 10.17 -3.62
N ALA A 289 16.86 10.15 -2.49
CA ALA A 289 17.09 9.21 -1.41
C ALA A 289 16.84 7.77 -1.87
N LEU A 290 15.73 7.49 -2.57
CA LEU A 290 15.47 6.16 -3.14
C LEU A 290 16.50 5.74 -4.20
N LEU A 291 17.04 6.71 -4.96
CA LEU A 291 18.04 6.51 -6.00
C LEU A 291 19.49 6.60 -5.47
N LYS A 292 19.73 6.62 -4.16
CA LYS A 292 21.05 6.92 -3.56
C LYS A 292 22.19 6.05 -4.10
N GLU A 293 21.90 4.78 -4.38
CA GLU A 293 22.86 3.81 -4.92
C GLU A 293 23.12 3.95 -6.43
N GLN A 294 22.41 4.87 -7.10
CA GLN A 294 22.50 5.13 -8.53
C GLN A 294 22.92 6.59 -8.76
N PRO A 295 24.22 6.94 -8.74
CA PRO A 295 24.69 8.31 -8.87
C PRO A 295 24.18 9.04 -10.12
N ALA A 296 24.02 8.31 -11.24
CA ALA A 296 23.44 8.87 -12.46
C ALA A 296 21.95 9.25 -12.30
N GLY A 297 21.20 8.51 -11.48
CA GLY A 297 19.83 8.82 -11.11
C GLY A 297 19.75 10.03 -10.19
N VAL A 298 20.57 10.09 -9.14
CA VAL A 298 20.63 11.24 -8.23
C VAL A 298 21.01 12.53 -8.99
N LYS A 299 22.03 12.46 -9.85
CA LYS A 299 22.44 13.58 -10.70
C LYS A 299 21.34 14.00 -11.68
N TYR A 300 20.54 13.05 -12.17
CA TYR A 300 19.39 13.36 -13.01
C TYR A 300 18.32 14.16 -12.24
N ILE A 301 17.95 13.69 -11.04
CA ILE A 301 17.00 14.38 -10.16
C ILE A 301 17.47 15.80 -9.85
N LEU A 302 18.75 15.95 -9.44
CA LEU A 302 19.34 17.25 -9.15
C LEU A 302 19.24 18.24 -10.31
N LYS A 303 19.43 17.76 -11.55
CA LYS A 303 19.27 18.61 -12.74
C LYS A 303 17.83 19.08 -12.94
N GLN A 304 16.83 18.24 -12.62
CA GLN A 304 15.43 18.67 -12.66
C GLN A 304 15.15 19.73 -11.59
N CYS A 305 15.69 19.57 -10.37
CA CYS A 305 15.62 20.62 -9.34
C CYS A 305 16.21 21.94 -9.83
N ILE A 306 17.41 21.92 -10.42
CA ILE A 306 18.09 23.12 -10.93
C ILE A 306 17.29 23.79 -12.05
N LYS A 307 16.64 23.03 -12.95
CA LYS A 307 15.74 23.62 -13.96
C LYS A 307 14.61 24.42 -13.30
N ILE A 308 14.02 23.90 -12.23
CA ILE A 308 12.96 24.58 -11.48
C ILE A 308 13.49 25.83 -10.78
N LEU A 309 14.62 25.72 -10.08
CA LEU A 309 15.27 26.85 -9.40
C LEU A 309 15.53 28.03 -10.34
N ASN A 310 15.97 27.77 -11.57
CA ASN A 310 16.22 28.82 -12.56
C ASN A 310 14.98 29.68 -12.87
N GLN A 311 13.78 29.13 -12.75
CA GLN A 311 12.53 29.85 -12.99
C GLN A 311 11.96 30.47 -11.71
N LEU A 312 12.29 29.92 -10.53
CA LEU A 312 11.89 30.46 -9.24
C LEU A 312 12.57 31.80 -8.88
N ASN A 313 13.52 32.28 -9.68
CA ASN A 313 14.25 33.54 -9.46
C ASN A 313 13.39 34.77 -9.12
N LYS A 314 12.13 34.81 -9.58
CA LYS A 314 11.20 35.93 -9.38
C LYS A 314 10.23 35.74 -8.20
N HIS A 315 10.31 34.60 -7.52
CA HIS A 315 9.46 34.29 -6.37
C HIS A 315 10.08 34.83 -5.07
N SER A 316 9.32 34.77 -3.97
CA SER A 316 9.82 35.16 -2.65
C SER A 316 11.03 34.32 -2.26
N ASP A 317 11.94 34.94 -1.50
CA ASP A 317 13.18 34.27 -1.06
C ASP A 317 12.88 32.96 -0.29
N ASN A 318 11.78 32.88 0.44
CA ASN A 318 11.36 31.65 1.16
C ASN A 318 11.17 30.46 0.22
N VAL A 319 10.42 30.65 -0.87
CA VAL A 319 10.16 29.62 -1.88
C VAL A 319 11.47 29.19 -2.55
N VAL A 320 12.34 30.17 -2.81
CA VAL A 320 13.63 29.94 -3.43
C VAL A 320 14.55 29.15 -2.52
N PHE A 321 14.67 29.55 -1.25
CA PHE A 321 15.54 28.91 -0.28
C PHE A 321 15.11 27.48 0.02
N TYR A 322 13.81 27.24 0.21
CA TYR A 322 13.25 25.91 0.43
C TYR A 322 13.71 24.90 -0.65
N ASN A 323 13.46 25.22 -1.92
CA ASN A 323 13.80 24.32 -3.03
C ASN A 323 15.32 24.21 -3.21
N SER A 324 16.05 25.29 -2.94
CA SER A 324 17.51 25.32 -3.09
C SER A 324 18.21 24.49 -2.02
N LEU A 325 17.73 24.50 -0.77
CA LEU A 325 18.27 23.69 0.32
C LEU A 325 18.16 22.20 0.02
N TRP A 326 17.00 21.72 -0.44
CA TRP A 326 16.86 20.34 -0.88
C TRP A 326 17.81 20.00 -2.03
N ALA A 327 17.92 20.85 -3.04
CA ALA A 327 18.88 20.65 -4.14
C ALA A 327 20.33 20.59 -3.64
N LEU A 328 20.68 21.41 -2.64
CA LEU A 328 21.99 21.44 -2.02
C LEU A 328 22.32 20.11 -1.32
N HIS A 329 21.39 19.57 -0.52
CA HIS A 329 21.55 18.27 0.13
C HIS A 329 21.66 17.12 -0.88
N ILE A 330 20.84 17.15 -1.95
CA ILE A 330 20.92 16.17 -3.03
C ILE A 330 22.30 16.23 -3.72
N ALA A 331 22.80 17.43 -4.01
CA ALA A 331 24.13 17.60 -4.61
C ALA A 331 25.25 17.10 -3.69
N ALA A 332 25.14 17.38 -2.39
CA ALA A 332 26.13 16.98 -1.41
C ALA A 332 26.13 15.46 -1.14
N SER A 333 25.02 14.76 -1.36
CA SER A 333 24.90 13.33 -1.10
C SER A 333 25.47 12.41 -2.18
N SER A 334 25.73 12.93 -3.38
CA SER A 334 26.24 12.15 -4.51
C SER A 334 27.66 12.56 -4.92
N ILE A 335 28.41 11.61 -5.47
CA ILE A 335 29.71 11.86 -6.09
C ILE A 335 29.49 12.48 -7.48
N GLY A 336 30.36 13.41 -7.90
CA GLY A 336 30.32 13.99 -9.25
C GLY A 336 29.24 15.06 -9.45
N CYS A 337 28.77 15.66 -8.35
CA CYS A 337 27.78 16.74 -8.32
C CYS A 337 28.38 18.05 -7.76
N GLU A 338 29.70 18.20 -7.73
CA GLU A 338 30.40 19.36 -7.17
C GLU A 338 30.05 20.65 -7.93
N THR A 339 29.98 20.59 -9.26
CA THR A 339 29.59 21.75 -10.09
C THR A 339 28.16 22.18 -9.81
N GLU A 340 27.24 21.22 -9.70
CA GLU A 340 25.86 21.49 -9.36
C GLU A 340 25.71 22.01 -7.91
N TYR A 341 26.49 21.49 -6.96
CA TYR A 341 26.54 22.00 -5.58
C TYR A 341 27.00 23.46 -5.55
N ASP A 342 28.11 23.79 -6.23
CA ASP A 342 28.66 25.14 -6.26
C ASP A 342 27.68 26.14 -6.87
N TYR A 343 26.98 25.74 -7.93
CA TYR A 343 25.90 26.53 -8.53
C TYR A 343 24.78 26.82 -7.51
N VAL A 344 24.26 25.80 -6.82
CA VAL A 344 23.16 25.98 -5.84
C VAL A 344 23.63 26.79 -4.64
N ARG A 345 24.86 26.56 -4.15
CA ARG A 345 25.49 27.34 -3.09
C ARG A 345 25.56 28.81 -3.44
N GLU A 346 26.10 29.15 -4.62
CA GLU A 346 26.19 30.54 -5.07
C GLU A 346 24.81 31.17 -5.23
N TYR A 347 23.86 30.42 -5.76
CA TYR A 347 22.49 30.84 -5.93
C TYR A 347 21.80 31.22 -4.60
N ILE A 348 22.04 30.46 -3.53
CA ILE A 348 21.58 30.77 -2.17
C ILE A 348 22.34 31.98 -1.62
N ASN A 349 23.68 31.93 -1.63
CA ASN A 349 24.52 32.94 -0.97
C ASN A 349 24.39 34.34 -1.60
N GLN A 350 24.04 34.45 -2.89
CA GLN A 350 23.74 35.72 -3.55
C GLN A 350 22.50 36.43 -2.98
N ARG A 351 21.60 35.69 -2.31
CA ARG A 351 20.38 36.21 -1.67
C ARG A 351 20.56 36.50 -0.18
N GLY A 352 21.65 36.05 0.41
CA GLY A 352 22.00 36.32 1.81
C GLY A 352 22.30 35.06 2.61
N ALA A 353 22.48 35.25 3.91
CA ALA A 353 22.70 34.18 4.87
C ALA A 353 21.35 33.58 5.32
N LEU A 354 21.36 32.30 5.66
CA LEU A 354 20.20 31.52 6.09
C LEU A 354 20.31 31.07 7.54
N ASN A 355 19.17 30.81 8.18
CA ASN A 355 19.19 30.18 9.49
C ASN A 355 19.87 28.81 9.42
N GLU A 356 20.85 28.58 10.29
CA GLU A 356 21.61 27.33 10.38
C GLU A 356 20.69 26.11 10.55
N GLN A 357 19.57 26.26 11.26
CA GLN A 357 18.59 25.20 11.43
C GLN A 357 17.97 24.75 10.11
N TRP A 358 17.71 25.68 9.17
CA TRP A 358 17.19 25.32 7.84
C TRP A 358 18.23 24.61 6.97
N ILE A 359 19.51 24.87 7.23
CA ILE A 359 20.62 24.17 6.57
C ILE A 359 20.76 22.74 7.11
N ILE A 360 20.47 22.53 8.40
CA ILE A 360 20.51 21.20 9.03
C ILE A 360 19.26 20.39 8.65
N GLU A 361 18.09 21.01 8.77
CA GLU A 361 16.78 20.44 8.52
C GLU A 361 16.00 21.40 7.61
N PRO A 362 16.09 21.24 6.28
CA PRO A 362 15.26 22.01 5.37
C PRO A 362 13.78 21.77 5.65
N PRO A 363 12.92 22.79 5.49
CA PRO A 363 11.49 22.58 5.64
C PRO A 363 11.01 21.52 4.62
N THR A 364 9.92 20.81 4.90
CA THR A 364 9.22 19.90 3.96
C THR A 364 8.11 20.61 3.22
N THR A 365 7.62 21.73 3.76
CA THR A 365 6.68 22.64 3.09
C THR A 365 7.02 24.11 3.36
N VAL A 366 6.56 25.01 2.49
CA VAL A 366 6.63 26.45 2.74
C VAL A 366 5.45 26.87 3.62
N GLU A 367 5.72 27.27 4.87
CA GLU A 367 4.72 27.94 5.71
C GLU A 367 4.84 29.46 5.59
N GLU A 368 3.75 30.14 5.22
CA GLU A 368 3.73 31.60 5.08
C GLU A 368 3.97 32.34 6.40
N GLU A 369 3.60 31.76 7.55
CA GLU A 369 3.65 32.42 8.86
C GLU A 369 4.95 32.18 9.66
N ALA A 370 5.74 31.15 9.33
CA ALA A 370 6.88 30.72 10.14
C ALA A 370 8.13 31.64 10.04
N TYR A 371 8.24 32.43 8.96
CA TYR A 371 9.48 33.15 8.66
C TYR A 371 9.71 34.42 9.49
N HIS A 372 8.64 35.08 9.94
CA HIS A 372 8.75 36.44 10.46
C HIS A 372 8.83 36.57 11.99
N ASN A 373 8.48 35.54 12.76
CA ASN A 373 8.22 35.75 14.18
C ASN A 373 9.37 35.42 15.15
N ASN A 374 10.45 34.71 14.76
CA ASN A 374 11.40 34.17 15.77
C ASN A 374 12.91 34.12 15.44
N MET A 375 13.45 34.88 14.47
CA MET A 375 14.89 34.74 14.13
C MET A 375 15.82 35.71 14.88
N LEU A 376 16.82 35.16 15.59
CA LEU A 376 17.95 35.92 16.16
C LEU A 376 19.09 36.05 15.12
N PRO A 377 19.73 37.23 14.96
CA PRO A 377 20.77 37.46 13.95
C PRO A 377 22.01 36.55 14.01
N HIS A 378 22.25 35.89 15.15
CA HIS A 378 23.42 35.03 15.39
C HIS A 378 23.29 33.63 14.78
N GLU A 379 22.11 33.29 14.25
CA GLU A 379 21.82 31.98 13.66
C GLU A 379 21.98 31.98 12.13
N LEU A 380 22.33 33.11 11.53
CA LEU A 380 22.46 33.25 10.08
C LEU A 380 23.85 32.84 9.58
N ARG A 381 23.91 31.89 8.64
CA ARG A 381 25.13 31.41 7.98
C ARG A 381 25.02 31.41 6.46
N TYR A 382 26.14 31.68 5.81
CA TYR A 382 26.29 31.39 4.38
C TYR A 382 26.56 29.90 4.18
N ILE A 383 26.11 29.36 3.06
CA ILE A 383 26.38 27.97 2.68
C ILE A 383 27.87 27.82 2.38
N PRO A 384 28.59 26.92 3.08
CA PRO A 384 30.02 26.73 2.87
C PRO A 384 30.33 25.86 1.64
N ASP A 385 31.61 25.64 1.36
CA ASP A 385 32.05 24.69 0.33
C ASP A 385 31.61 23.25 0.65
N ILE A 386 31.56 22.40 -0.37
CA ILE A 386 31.01 21.04 -0.23
C ILE A 386 31.73 20.19 0.82
N LYS A 387 33.05 20.40 1.04
CA LYS A 387 33.82 19.62 2.01
C LYS A 387 33.41 20.00 3.43
N THR A 388 33.36 21.30 3.70
CA THR A 388 32.90 21.84 4.99
C THR A 388 31.43 21.47 5.23
N PHE A 389 30.59 21.57 4.20
CA PHE A 389 29.17 21.20 4.30
C PHE A 389 28.98 19.73 4.65
N LYS A 390 29.70 18.83 3.97
CA LYS A 390 29.72 17.40 4.26
C LYS A 390 30.15 17.11 5.70
N SER A 391 31.12 17.83 6.25
CA SER A 391 31.56 17.60 7.62
C SER A 391 30.60 18.15 8.69
N GLU A 392 29.90 19.24 8.40
CA GLU A 392 29.07 19.95 9.40
C GLU A 392 27.61 19.49 9.38
N TYR A 393 27.02 19.32 8.19
CA TYR A 393 25.57 19.16 8.01
C TYR A 393 25.14 17.78 7.50
N ILE A 394 26.04 16.99 6.90
CA ILE A 394 25.70 15.63 6.45
C ILE A 394 25.84 14.67 7.62
N LYS A 395 24.69 14.23 8.14
CA LYS A 395 24.59 13.21 9.19
C LYS A 395 23.55 12.17 8.77
N SER A 396 23.84 10.91 9.06
CA SER A 396 22.91 9.80 8.94
C SER A 396 23.12 8.87 10.13
N ASN A 397 22.01 8.48 10.77
CA ASN A 397 21.99 7.49 11.85
C ASN A 397 21.75 6.06 11.34
N ILE A 398 21.59 5.88 10.02
CA ILE A 398 21.29 4.58 9.43
C ILE A 398 22.57 3.75 9.37
N LEU A 399 22.54 2.60 10.04
CA LEU A 399 23.72 1.78 10.29
C LEU A 399 24.04 0.79 9.16
N ASN A 400 23.05 0.45 8.34
CA ASN A 400 23.21 -0.57 7.31
C ASN A 400 22.24 -0.35 6.14
N LYS A 401 22.59 -1.00 5.02
CA LYS A 401 21.88 -0.92 3.74
C LYS A 401 20.43 -1.40 3.83
N GLU A 402 20.16 -2.45 4.61
CA GLU A 402 18.82 -3.02 4.74
C GLU A 402 17.86 -2.04 5.43
N THR A 403 18.30 -1.44 6.54
CA THR A 403 17.56 -0.38 7.24
C THR A 403 17.33 0.83 6.35
N TYR A 404 18.35 1.29 5.60
CA TYR A 404 18.21 2.39 4.65
C TYR A 404 17.09 2.12 3.63
N LYS A 405 17.07 0.94 3.01
CA LYS A 405 16.04 0.59 2.02
C LYS A 405 14.66 0.52 2.63
N GLN A 406 14.54 -0.11 3.79
CA GLN A 406 13.26 -0.21 4.51
C GLN A 406 12.72 1.18 4.84
N ASP A 407 13.57 2.07 5.36
CA ASP A 407 13.19 3.45 5.67
C ASP A 407 12.84 4.26 4.43
N ALA A 408 13.67 4.23 3.39
CA ALA A 408 13.42 4.98 2.15
C ALA A 408 12.11 4.55 1.48
N VAL A 409 11.86 3.23 1.40
CA VAL A 409 10.60 2.69 0.87
C VAL A 409 9.42 3.04 1.78
N SER A 410 9.58 2.95 3.10
CA SER A 410 8.53 3.33 4.06
C SER A 410 8.14 4.81 3.93
N LEU A 411 9.10 5.71 3.77
CA LEU A 411 8.85 7.14 3.55
C LEU A 411 8.09 7.39 2.25
N ALA A 412 8.44 6.65 1.20
CA ALA A 412 7.80 6.74 -0.10
C ALA A 412 6.36 6.20 -0.08
N VAL A 413 6.13 5.05 0.56
CA VAL A 413 4.79 4.50 0.79
C VAL A 413 3.94 5.48 1.60
N LYS A 414 4.49 6.06 2.67
CA LYS A 414 3.80 7.05 3.50
C LYS A 414 3.39 8.29 2.69
N MET A 415 4.24 8.79 1.80
CA MET A 415 3.88 9.89 0.89
C MET A 415 2.76 9.53 -0.08
N LEU A 416 2.72 8.29 -0.55
CA LEU A 416 1.67 7.81 -1.43
C LEU A 416 0.34 7.61 -0.70
N SER A 417 0.34 7.24 0.59
CA SER A 417 -0.87 6.84 1.32
C SER A 417 -1.37 7.81 2.38
N ASN A 418 -0.57 8.81 2.79
CA ASN A 418 -0.93 9.75 3.85
C ASN A 418 -0.64 11.20 3.43
N PRO A 419 -1.67 11.97 3.01
CA PRO A 419 -1.52 13.39 2.64
C PRO A 419 -0.95 14.26 3.77
N GLU A 420 -1.11 13.87 5.04
CA GLU A 420 -0.61 14.66 6.17
C GLU A 420 0.91 14.59 6.34
N CYS A 421 1.62 13.67 5.67
CA CYS A 421 3.05 13.48 5.88
C CYS A 421 3.88 14.74 5.57
N TRP A 422 3.40 15.58 4.66
CA TRP A 422 4.06 16.83 4.28
C TRP A 422 4.12 17.85 5.43
N PHE A 423 3.16 17.78 6.36
CA PHE A 423 3.01 18.71 7.47
C PHE A 423 3.62 18.19 8.78
N GLU A 424 4.28 17.03 8.80
CA GLU A 424 4.80 16.44 10.05
C GLU A 424 5.94 17.23 10.71
N GLN A 425 6.45 18.28 10.07
CA GLN A 425 7.34 19.23 10.75
C GLN A 425 6.60 20.13 11.75
N THR A 426 5.27 20.24 11.70
CA THR A 426 4.52 21.24 12.47
C THR A 426 3.86 20.65 13.72
N LYS A 427 3.70 19.33 13.76
CA LYS A 427 3.21 18.60 14.92
C LYS A 427 4.40 18.27 15.81
N SER A 428 4.72 19.16 16.75
CA SER A 428 5.54 18.78 17.90
C SER A 428 4.85 17.59 18.57
N ASP A 429 5.47 16.42 18.60
CA ASP A 429 5.15 15.47 19.65
C ASP A 429 5.30 16.22 20.99
N GLU A 430 4.48 15.88 21.99
CA GLU A 430 4.54 16.47 23.34
C GLU A 430 5.95 16.34 24.00
N SER A 431 6.86 15.61 23.36
CA SER A 431 8.28 15.44 23.70
C SER A 431 9.25 16.47 23.08
N GLY A 432 8.84 17.23 22.06
CA GLY A 432 9.71 18.17 21.34
C GLY A 432 10.88 17.52 20.57
N ASP A 433 10.79 16.22 20.26
CA ASP A 433 11.85 15.49 19.55
C ASP A 433 11.66 15.55 18.03
N TRP A 434 12.36 16.49 17.39
CA TRP A 434 12.35 16.74 15.95
C TRP A 434 13.03 15.63 15.12
N SER A 435 13.68 14.66 15.76
CA SER A 435 14.44 13.59 15.07
C SER A 435 13.59 12.62 14.25
N TYR A 436 12.26 12.69 14.36
CA TYR A 436 11.31 11.81 13.67
C TYR A 436 10.51 12.49 12.55
N SER A 437 10.77 13.77 12.22
CA SER A 437 10.08 14.46 11.12
C SER A 437 10.28 13.73 9.78
N TRP A 438 9.26 13.73 8.92
CA TRP A 438 9.35 13.08 7.61
C TRP A 438 10.52 13.60 6.77
N GLY A 439 10.78 14.92 6.82
CA GLY A 439 11.92 15.56 6.16
C GLY A 439 13.27 15.09 6.69
N ASN A 440 13.46 15.05 8.02
CA ASN A 440 14.70 14.54 8.62
C ASN A 440 14.96 13.08 8.26
N ARG A 441 13.91 12.25 8.19
CA ARG A 441 14.05 10.86 7.77
C ARG A 441 14.48 10.74 6.30
N ILE A 442 13.99 11.62 5.42
CA ILE A 442 14.49 11.71 4.02
C ILE A 442 15.98 12.07 4.03
N LEU A 443 16.40 13.09 4.79
CA LEU A 443 17.81 13.49 4.88
C LEU A 443 18.69 12.34 5.40
N ASN A 444 18.24 11.61 6.42
CA ASN A 444 18.96 10.45 6.94
C ASN A 444 19.17 9.37 5.86
N CYS A 445 18.15 9.10 5.03
CA CYS A 445 18.26 8.19 3.89
C CYS A 445 19.15 8.75 2.79
N LEU A 446 18.99 10.04 2.45
CA LEU A 446 19.76 10.73 1.43
C LEU A 446 21.24 10.78 1.78
N HIS A 447 21.59 10.95 3.05
CA HIS A 447 22.96 11.02 3.55
C HIS A 447 23.55 9.66 3.94
N PHE A 448 22.82 8.56 3.74
CA PHE A 448 23.34 7.23 3.99
C PHE A 448 24.63 6.98 3.19
N ILE A 449 25.65 6.48 3.86
CA ILE A 449 26.95 6.16 3.28
C ILE A 449 26.92 4.67 2.91
N VAL A 450 26.93 4.40 1.60
CA VAL A 450 26.92 3.05 1.01
C VAL A 450 28.25 2.34 1.23
#